data_AF-A0A914D3E8-F1
#
_entry.id   AF-A0A914D3E8-F1
#
_cell.length_a   1.000
_cell.length_b   1.000
_cell.length_c   1.000
_cell.angle_alpha   90.00
_cell.angle_beta   90.00
_cell.angle_gamma   90.00
#
_symmetry.space_group_name_H-M   'P 1'
#
loop_
_entity.id
_entity.type
_entity.pdbx_description
1 polymer ?
#
loop_
_entity_poly.entity_id
_entity_poly.type
_entity_poly.pdbx_seq_one_letter_code
_entity_poly.pdbx_strand_id
1 'polypeptide(L)'
;MPNRQCVAWSEFYTKVTSMEKCEKKTAIDHFNQLLTAAGYNYYGNEVMYSGVDGREMEVEIFGVVYYQRLRHMVADKFQVRATGPVDPVTLQPVKGRKKGVGIRFGEMERDALIAHGSAFCLQ
;
A
#
# COMPACT_ATOMS: atom_id res chain seq x y z
N MET A 1 42.56 49.26 -22.93
CA MET A 1 41.27 49.03 -22.26
C MET A 1 40.74 47.68 -22.72
N PRO A 2 40.85 46.60 -21.93
CA PRO A 2 40.36 45.30 -22.35
C PRO A 2 38.84 45.22 -22.18
N ASN A 3 38.19 44.67 -23.20
CA ASN A 3 36.74 44.59 -23.41
C ASN A 3 35.96 44.02 -22.21
N ARG A 4 34.87 44.71 -21.83
CA ARG A 4 33.85 44.27 -20.85
C ARG A 4 33.16 42.94 -21.20
N GLN A 5 33.37 42.39 -22.40
CA GLN A 5 32.85 41.07 -22.77
C GLN A 5 33.61 39.91 -22.12
N CYS A 6 34.92 40.00 -21.83
CA CYS A 6 35.67 38.86 -21.26
C CYS A 6 35.36 38.57 -19.79
N VAL A 7 34.92 39.55 -19.00
CA VAL A 7 34.55 39.35 -17.58
C VAL A 7 33.17 38.72 -17.39
N ALA A 8 32.27 38.88 -18.36
CA ALA A 8 30.95 38.22 -18.32
C ALA A 8 31.07 36.70 -18.52
N TRP A 9 32.10 36.23 -19.24
CA TRP A 9 32.31 34.80 -19.49
C TRP A 9 32.97 34.08 -18.31
N SER A 10 33.79 34.75 -17.49
CA SER A 10 34.33 34.15 -16.26
C SER A 10 33.30 34.04 -15.14
N GLU A 11 32.37 35.01 -15.03
CA GLU A 11 31.27 34.94 -14.06
C GLU A 11 30.23 33.87 -14.44
N PHE A 12 30.02 33.64 -15.73
CA PHE A 12 29.12 32.59 -16.22
C PHE A 12 29.70 31.19 -15.97
N TYR A 13 31.01 30.99 -16.20
CA TYR A 13 31.66 29.70 -15.93
C TYR A 13 31.72 29.34 -14.44
N THR A 14 31.77 30.32 -13.54
CA THR A 14 31.77 30.08 -12.08
C THR A 14 30.38 29.75 -11.52
N LYS A 15 29.28 30.08 -12.22
CA LYS A 15 27.92 29.69 -11.82
C LYS A 15 27.54 28.26 -12.21
N VAL A 16 28.19 27.69 -13.23
CA VAL A 16 27.94 26.33 -13.71
C VAL A 16 28.60 25.25 -12.82
N THR A 17 29.63 25.60 -12.05
CA THR A 17 30.30 24.70 -11.09
C THR A 17 29.56 24.54 -9.74
N SER A 18 28.32 25.01 -9.64
CA SER A 18 27.42 24.64 -8.53
C SER A 18 26.84 23.23 -8.65
N MET A 19 27.27 22.44 -9.63
CA MET A 19 27.02 20.99 -9.74
C MET A 19 28.08 20.12 -9.05
N GLU A 20 29.26 20.65 -8.67
CA GLU A 20 30.34 19.83 -8.09
C GLU A 20 30.26 19.71 -6.54
N LYS A 21 29.35 20.43 -5.88
CA LYS A 21 29.17 20.32 -4.41
C LYS A 21 28.16 19.26 -3.97
N CYS A 22 27.50 18.58 -4.91
CA CYS A 22 26.37 17.69 -4.62
C CYS A 22 26.70 16.20 -4.54
N GLU A 23 27.96 15.78 -4.68
CA GLU A 23 28.31 14.35 -4.58
C GLU A 23 28.33 13.81 -3.13
N LYS A 24 28.27 14.68 -2.10
CA LYS A 24 28.41 14.27 -0.69
C LYS A 24 27.18 14.51 0.20
N LYS A 25 26.08 15.05 -0.34
CA LYS A 25 24.86 15.30 0.46
C LYS A 25 23.77 14.34 0.01
N THR A 26 23.45 13.37 0.86
CA THR A 26 22.35 12.44 0.59
C THR A 26 21.02 13.20 0.62
N ALA A 27 20.03 12.78 -0.18
CA ALA A 27 18.68 13.38 -0.15
C ALA A 27 18.10 13.39 1.28
N ILE A 28 18.43 12.36 2.06
CA ILE A 28 18.10 12.21 3.48
C ILE A 28 18.63 13.41 4.29
N ASP A 29 19.91 13.76 4.15
CA ASP A 29 20.51 14.87 4.90
C ASP A 29 19.85 16.22 4.61
N HIS A 30 19.37 16.40 3.37
CA HIS A 30 18.64 17.61 2.99
C HIS A 30 17.29 17.71 3.71
N PHE A 31 16.50 16.62 3.72
CA PHE A 31 15.21 16.60 4.40
C PHE A 31 15.35 16.65 5.92
N ASN A 32 16.37 16.01 6.48
CA ASN A 32 16.62 16.00 7.93
C ASN A 32 16.96 17.40 8.46
N GLN A 33 17.71 18.20 7.69
CA GLN A 33 17.99 19.60 8.03
C GLN A 33 16.70 20.44 8.03
N LEU A 34 15.79 20.20 7.09
CA LEU A 34 14.49 20.88 7.04
C LEU A 34 13.61 20.48 8.22
N LEU A 35 13.58 19.20 8.58
CA LEU A 35 12.83 18.70 9.75
C LEU A 35 13.35 19.32 11.06
N THR A 36 14.67 19.37 11.22
CA THR A 36 15.32 19.96 12.40
C THR A 36 15.02 21.47 12.48
N ALA A 37 15.06 22.18 11.34
CA ALA A 37 14.70 23.60 11.29
C ALA A 37 13.22 23.87 11.63
N ALA A 38 12.35 22.89 11.36
CA ALA A 38 10.93 22.94 11.73
C ALA A 38 10.65 22.45 13.16
N GLY A 39 11.67 22.02 13.91
CA GLY A 39 11.54 21.56 15.31
C GLY A 39 11.15 20.09 15.49
N TYR A 40 11.21 19.29 14.42
CA TYR A 40 11.00 17.84 14.48
C TYR A 40 12.32 17.09 14.71
N ASN A 41 12.22 15.79 15.00
CA ASN A 41 13.37 14.92 15.13
C ASN A 41 14.15 14.83 13.81
N TYR A 42 15.48 14.70 13.88
CA TYR A 42 16.38 14.59 12.72
C TYR A 42 15.99 13.44 11.79
N TYR A 43 15.52 12.32 12.37
CA TYR A 43 15.07 11.15 11.62
C TYR A 43 13.56 11.15 11.33
N GLY A 44 12.82 12.21 11.69
CA GLY A 44 11.37 12.27 11.48
C GLY A 44 10.55 11.30 12.33
N ASN A 45 11.13 10.76 13.40
CA ASN A 45 10.41 9.93 14.37
C ASN A 45 9.73 10.81 15.43
N GLU A 46 8.53 10.42 15.84
CA GLU A 46 7.77 11.11 16.88
C GLU A 46 7.31 10.13 17.98
N VAL A 47 7.24 10.65 19.21
CA VAL A 47 6.64 9.94 20.34
C VAL A 47 5.12 10.04 20.21
N MET A 48 4.46 8.89 20.17
CA MET A 48 3.01 8.81 20.13
C MET A 48 2.46 8.13 21.39
N TYR A 49 1.23 8.48 21.75
CA TYR A 49 0.52 7.94 22.90
C TYR A 49 -0.53 6.93 22.46
N SER A 50 -0.71 5.88 23.24
CA SER A 50 -1.75 4.87 23.01
C SER A 50 -3.14 5.48 23.18
N GLY A 51 -4.00 5.34 22.15
CA GLY A 51 -5.38 5.83 22.19
C GLY A 51 -6.31 5.05 23.13
N VAL A 52 -5.88 3.88 23.62
CA VAL A 52 -6.66 3.05 24.57
C VAL A 52 -6.27 3.37 26.01
N ASP A 53 -4.96 3.34 26.32
CA ASP A 53 -4.46 3.41 27.70
C ASP A 53 -3.89 4.79 28.08
N GLY A 54 -3.68 5.69 27.12
CA GLY A 54 -3.09 7.02 27.33
C GLY A 54 -1.61 7.01 27.71
N ARG A 55 -0.95 5.84 27.67
CA ARG A 55 0.48 5.69 27.97
C ARG A 55 1.33 5.98 26.73
N GLU A 56 2.54 6.46 26.96
CA GLU A 56 3.56 6.63 25.93
C GLU A 56 3.94 5.26 25.34
N MET A 57 4.08 5.18 24.02
CA MET A 57 4.56 3.97 23.37
C MET A 57 6.08 3.86 23.52
N GLU A 58 6.57 2.65 23.79
CA GLU A 58 8.01 2.39 24.01
C GLU A 58 8.88 2.65 22.77
N VAL A 59 8.27 2.79 21.59
CA VAL A 59 8.94 2.97 20.30
C VAL A 59 8.44 4.25 19.63
N GLU A 60 9.36 4.99 19.02
CA GLU A 60 9.06 6.17 18.21
C GLU A 60 8.54 5.76 16.82
N ILE A 61 7.54 6.49 16.30
CA ILE A 61 6.84 6.14 15.05
C ILE A 61 7.24 7.11 13.92
N PHE A 62 7.32 6.58 12.70
CA PHE A 62 7.76 7.30 11.50
C PHE A 62 6.59 7.76 10.61
N GLY A 63 6.79 8.88 9.91
CA GLY A 63 5.74 9.78 9.40
C GLY A 63 5.05 9.47 8.05
N VAL A 64 4.88 10.52 7.25
CA VAL A 64 3.85 10.63 6.19
C VAL A 64 4.26 9.97 4.88
N VAL A 65 3.34 9.18 4.30
CA VAL A 65 3.49 8.55 2.99
C VAL A 65 2.25 8.81 2.13
N TYR A 66 2.45 9.00 0.83
CA TYR A 66 1.34 9.13 -0.12
C TYR A 66 0.71 7.76 -0.40
N TYR A 67 -0.59 7.61 -0.12
CA TYR A 67 -1.33 6.37 -0.37
C TYR A 67 -2.14 6.45 -1.65
N GLN A 68 -2.14 5.35 -2.41
CA GLN A 68 -3.02 5.15 -3.56
C GLN A 68 -4.15 4.20 -3.20
N ARG A 69 -5.39 4.63 -3.44
CA ARG A 69 -6.57 3.77 -3.24
C ARG A 69 -6.75 2.81 -4.41
N LEU A 70 -6.83 1.52 -4.13
CA LEU A 70 -7.16 0.50 -5.13
C LEU A 70 -8.66 0.46 -5.42
N ARG A 71 -9.03 0.20 -6.68
CA ARG A 71 -10.45 0.17 -7.11
C ARG A 71 -11.23 -1.05 -6.63
N HIS A 72 -10.57 -2.16 -6.33
CA HIS A 72 -11.25 -3.42 -6.02
C HIS A 72 -11.71 -3.44 -4.57
N MET A 73 -13.02 -3.42 -4.37
CA MET A 73 -13.64 -3.40 -3.04
C MET A 73 -14.05 -4.81 -2.61
N VAL A 74 -13.97 -5.09 -1.30
CA VAL A 74 -14.45 -6.35 -0.70
C VAL A 74 -15.98 -6.45 -0.79
N ALA A 75 -16.68 -5.31 -0.74
CA ALA A 75 -18.13 -5.24 -0.88
C ALA A 75 -18.63 -5.78 -2.23
N ASP A 76 -17.79 -5.89 -3.25
CA ASP A 76 -18.19 -6.61 -4.45
C ASP A 76 -18.09 -8.12 -4.24
N LYS A 77 -17.19 -8.66 -3.44
CA LYS A 77 -16.91 -10.11 -3.49
C LYS A 77 -17.89 -11.01 -2.72
N PHE A 78 -18.82 -10.45 -1.95
CA PHE A 78 -19.73 -11.28 -1.15
C PHE A 78 -20.76 -12.01 -2.04
N GLN A 79 -21.07 -13.26 -1.65
CA GLN A 79 -22.09 -14.10 -2.29
C GLN A 79 -22.75 -14.98 -1.23
N VAL A 80 -24.09 -15.07 -1.27
CA VAL A 80 -24.88 -15.88 -0.34
C VAL A 80 -26.04 -16.50 -1.10
N ARG A 81 -26.42 -17.73 -0.71
CA ARG A 81 -27.58 -18.42 -1.28
C ARG A 81 -28.22 -19.36 -0.28
N ALA A 82 -29.55 -19.31 -0.20
CA ALA A 82 -30.38 -20.31 0.47
C ALA A 82 -31.08 -21.19 -0.56
N THR A 83 -31.95 -20.59 -1.39
CA THR A 83 -32.64 -21.23 -2.52
C THR A 83 -32.53 -20.34 -3.77
N GLY A 84 -32.78 -20.89 -4.97
CA GLY A 84 -32.72 -20.09 -6.19
C GLY A 84 -32.89 -20.93 -7.47
N PRO A 85 -32.75 -20.29 -8.64
CA PRO A 85 -32.94 -20.97 -9.92
C PRO A 85 -31.92 -22.10 -10.12
N VAL A 86 -32.35 -23.14 -10.83
CA VAL A 86 -31.55 -24.30 -11.23
C VAL A 86 -31.53 -24.41 -12.74
N ASP A 87 -30.45 -24.96 -13.29
CA ASP A 87 -30.37 -25.24 -14.71
C ASP A 87 -31.32 -26.40 -15.07
N PRO A 88 -32.10 -26.30 -16.16
CA PRO A 88 -33.12 -27.30 -16.50
C PRO A 88 -32.54 -28.66 -16.92
N VAL A 89 -31.29 -28.69 -17.37
CA VAL A 89 -30.64 -29.92 -17.85
C VAL A 89 -30.01 -30.69 -16.69
N THR A 90 -29.23 -30.01 -15.85
CA THR A 90 -28.45 -30.65 -14.77
C THR A 90 -29.13 -30.60 -13.42
N LEU A 91 -30.19 -29.80 -13.27
CA LEU A 91 -30.84 -29.46 -12.00
C LEU A 91 -29.87 -28.87 -10.97
N GLN A 92 -28.70 -28.42 -11.42
CA GLN A 92 -27.69 -27.80 -10.57
C GLN A 92 -27.89 -26.29 -10.50
N PRO A 93 -27.34 -25.63 -9.46
CA PRO A 93 -27.28 -24.18 -9.40
C PRO A 93 -26.55 -23.57 -10.59
N VAL A 94 -27.17 -22.59 -11.25
CA VAL A 94 -26.61 -21.83 -12.39
C VAL A 94 -25.29 -21.13 -12.04
N LYS A 95 -24.38 -20.91 -12.99
CA LYS A 95 -23.17 -20.11 -12.74
C LYS A 95 -23.46 -18.60 -12.74
N GLY A 96 -22.86 -17.88 -11.78
CA GLY A 96 -22.67 -16.41 -11.85
C GLY A 96 -23.19 -15.61 -10.66
N ARG A 97 -22.37 -14.68 -10.15
CA ARG A 97 -22.65 -13.91 -8.92
C ARG A 97 -23.92 -13.08 -8.96
N LYS A 98 -24.19 -12.40 -10.08
CA LYS A 98 -25.35 -11.48 -10.23
C LYS A 98 -26.71 -12.17 -10.08
N LYS A 99 -26.77 -13.49 -10.28
CA LYS A 99 -28.01 -14.27 -10.22
C LYS A 99 -28.25 -14.88 -8.83
N GLY A 100 -27.44 -14.54 -7.82
CA GLY A 100 -27.59 -15.05 -6.45
C GLY A 100 -27.41 -16.56 -6.36
N VAL A 101 -26.45 -17.11 -7.11
CA VAL A 101 -26.36 -18.56 -7.34
C VAL A 101 -25.31 -19.26 -6.49
N GLY A 102 -25.33 -20.59 -6.52
CA GLY A 102 -24.62 -21.47 -5.60
C GLY A 102 -23.11 -21.35 -5.69
N ILE A 103 -22.48 -21.69 -4.57
CA ILE A 103 -21.03 -21.85 -4.46
C ILE A 103 -20.69 -23.20 -5.09
N ARG A 104 -19.60 -23.24 -5.86
CA ARG A 104 -19.10 -24.50 -6.43
C ARG A 104 -18.43 -25.29 -5.32
N PHE A 105 -18.91 -26.51 -5.10
CA PHE A 105 -18.21 -27.54 -4.35
C PHE A 105 -17.44 -28.41 -5.36
N GLY A 106 -16.12 -28.34 -5.34
CA GLY A 106 -15.25 -29.02 -6.28
C GLY A 106 -14.76 -30.38 -5.78
N GLU A 107 -13.79 -30.93 -6.51
CA GLU A 107 -13.24 -32.24 -6.21
C GLU A 107 -12.34 -32.22 -4.97
N MET A 108 -11.57 -31.14 -4.81
CA MET A 108 -10.66 -30.98 -3.68
C MET A 108 -11.41 -30.87 -2.35
N GLU A 109 -12.57 -30.21 -2.35
CA GLU A 109 -13.41 -30.05 -1.17
C GLU A 109 -14.07 -31.37 -0.77
N ARG A 110 -14.43 -32.21 -1.74
CA ARG A 110 -14.92 -33.57 -1.52
C ARG A 110 -13.83 -34.45 -0.89
N ASP A 111 -12.61 -34.42 -1.42
CA ASP A 111 -11.49 -35.24 -0.92
C ASP A 111 -11.14 -34.86 0.53
N ALA A 112 -11.21 -33.57 0.86
CA ALA A 112 -11.02 -33.10 2.23
C ALA A 112 -12.06 -33.67 3.20
N LEU A 113 -13.35 -33.71 2.82
CA LEU A 113 -14.40 -34.28 3.68
C LEU A 113 -14.26 -35.80 3.87
N ILE A 114 -13.80 -36.51 2.82
CA ILE A 114 -13.53 -37.95 2.88
C ILE A 114 -12.38 -38.23 3.85
N ALA A 115 -11.30 -37.44 3.80
CA ALA A 115 -10.15 -37.58 4.71
C ALA A 115 -10.54 -37.39 6.18
N HIS A 116 -11.49 -36.50 6.46
CA HIS A 116 -12.05 -36.30 7.80
C HIS A 116 -13.04 -37.39 8.24
N GLY A 117 -13.39 -38.35 7.37
CA GLY A 117 -14.36 -39.41 7.68
C GLY A 117 -15.79 -38.91 7.93
N SER A 118 -16.10 -37.68 7.50
CA SER A 118 -17.38 -37.03 7.76
C SER A 118 -18.43 -37.43 6.73
N ALA A 119 -18.82 -38.72 6.74
CA ALA A 119 -19.76 -39.28 5.78
C ALA A 119 -21.12 -38.57 5.77
N PHE A 120 -21.61 -38.12 6.93
CA PHE A 120 -22.89 -37.42 7.05
C PHE A 120 -22.87 -36.03 6.39
N CYS A 121 -21.72 -35.36 6.34
CA CYS A 121 -21.61 -34.03 5.73
C CYS A 121 -21.44 -34.09 4.20
N LEU A 122 -21.02 -35.23 3.67
CA LEU A 122 -20.82 -35.46 2.23
C LEU A 122 -22.11 -35.95 1.55
N GLN A 123 -22.99 -36.60 2.30
CA GLN A 123 -24.23 -37.22 1.81
C GLN A 123 -25.37 -36.22 1.66
#